data_AF-A0A6A5VVT5-F1
#
_entry.id   AF-A0A6A5VVT5-F1
#
_cell.length_a   1.000
_cell.length_b   1.000
_cell.length_c   1.000
_cell.angle_alpha   90.00
_cell.angle_beta   90.00
_cell.angle_gamma   90.00
#
_symmetry.space_group_name_H-M   'P 1'
#
loop_
_entity.id
_entity.type
_entity.pdbx_description
1 polymer ?
#
loop_
_entity_poly.entity_id
_entity_poly.type
_entity_poly.pdbx_seq_one_letter_code
_entity_poly.pdbx_strand_id
1 'polypeptide(L)'
;MARLLGFVVFIHSCALVVYGQNLANLFTIQPGTTKGGCGAHTALLNQYATESLQSVTVAIRALNTHGGANTANGKKVRRALNTFFKISQSIPNGQNDRNTIATNLQYVLDWFTAGFPNIPPAETFLFCNSDFLVQRAVTDQAQDYQGNGITQKGQNVPISTAYATSLTGRNVPWWSGTHTTANGYYFVPANTGGNYCNTPGRDGLTATLNIYIANPNGPPTQHAEFSTVVLCPGSFTNANRPDTWPAGSNQIRAGHSLETALPKCTTLLHEAFHLIFGSGPAPGMLEGSSEFY
;
A
#
# COMPACT_ATOMS: atom_id res chain seq x y z
N MET A 1 37.39 28.10 -22.21
CA MET A 1 36.39 28.65 -21.27
C MET A 1 35.13 29.02 -22.05
N ALA A 2 34.06 28.24 -21.94
CA ALA A 2 32.76 28.59 -22.49
C ALA A 2 31.70 28.16 -21.46
N ARG A 3 31.10 29.15 -20.80
CA ARG A 3 29.98 28.99 -19.87
C ARG A 3 28.72 28.74 -20.71
N LEU A 4 27.99 27.66 -20.46
CA LEU A 4 26.61 27.51 -20.90
C LEU A 4 25.72 27.15 -19.70
N LEU A 5 25.08 28.21 -19.22
CA LEU A 5 23.75 28.31 -18.61
C LEU A 5 23.15 27.03 -18.02
N GLY A 6 23.07 27.02 -16.69
CA GLY A 6 22.27 26.08 -15.92
C GLY A 6 20.80 26.16 -16.34
N PHE A 7 20.27 25.01 -16.77
CA PHE A 7 18.85 24.82 -16.99
C PHE A 7 18.22 24.37 -15.68
N VAL A 8 17.72 25.33 -14.90
CA VAL A 8 16.71 25.08 -13.87
C VAL A 8 15.40 24.81 -14.60
N VAL A 9 14.99 23.54 -14.66
CA VAL A 9 13.64 23.20 -15.09
C VAL A 9 12.72 23.48 -13.92
N PHE A 10 12.20 24.71 -13.87
CA PHE A 10 10.98 25.00 -13.13
C PHE A 10 9.85 24.24 -13.83
N ILE A 11 9.47 23.07 -13.29
CA ILE A 11 8.10 22.61 -13.48
C ILE A 11 7.28 23.65 -12.72
N HIS A 12 6.66 24.57 -13.46
CA HIS A 12 5.62 25.43 -12.93
C HIS A 12 4.52 24.49 -12.42
N SER A 13 4.61 24.15 -11.14
CA SER A 13 3.52 23.65 -10.35
C SER A 13 2.48 24.77 -10.32
N CYS A 14 1.67 24.89 -11.38
CA CYS A 14 0.34 25.45 -11.21
C CYS A 14 -0.24 24.66 -10.05
N ALA A 15 -0.42 25.33 -8.91
CA ALA A 15 -1.05 24.78 -7.74
C ALA A 15 -2.49 24.46 -8.13
N LEU A 16 -2.67 23.33 -8.80
CA LEU A 16 -3.94 22.64 -8.82
C LEU A 16 -4.21 22.39 -7.34
N VAL A 17 -5.16 23.15 -6.80
CA VAL A 17 -5.78 22.82 -5.51
C VAL A 17 -6.56 21.54 -5.79
N VAL A 18 -5.82 20.43 -5.79
CA VAL A 18 -6.41 19.12 -5.72
C VAL A 18 -6.85 19.01 -4.28
N TYR A 19 -8.13 19.22 -4.02
CA TYR A 19 -8.70 18.88 -2.72
C TYR A 19 -8.59 17.35 -2.60
N GLY A 20 -7.52 16.88 -1.95
CA GLY A 20 -7.38 15.48 -1.62
C GLY A 20 -8.59 15.04 -0.82
N GLN A 21 -9.14 13.87 -1.15
CA GLN A 21 -10.14 13.22 -0.33
C GLN A 21 -9.59 13.06 1.09
N ASN A 22 -10.45 13.24 2.10
CA ASN A 22 -10.12 12.83 3.45
C ASN A 22 -9.86 11.33 3.43
N LEU A 23 -8.71 10.88 3.92
CA LEU A 23 -8.31 9.47 3.88
C LEU A 23 -9.33 8.56 4.61
N ALA A 24 -10.08 9.11 5.57
CA ALA A 24 -11.17 8.43 6.24
C ALA A 24 -12.36 8.06 5.32
N ASN A 25 -12.45 8.65 4.12
CA ASN A 25 -13.42 8.25 3.10
C ASN A 25 -12.97 7.01 2.31
N LEU A 26 -11.70 6.63 2.41
CA LEU A 26 -11.10 5.50 1.69
C LEU A 26 -10.78 4.34 2.64
N PHE A 27 -10.57 4.63 3.92
CA PHE A 27 -10.20 3.67 4.94
C PHE A 27 -11.00 3.84 6.23
N THR A 28 -11.23 2.72 6.90
CA THR A 28 -11.44 2.70 8.35
C THR A 28 -10.08 2.85 9.05
N ILE A 29 -9.77 4.08 9.47
CA ILE A 29 -8.49 4.40 10.12
C ILE A 29 -8.54 4.01 11.61
N GLN A 30 -7.58 3.20 12.06
CA GLN A 30 -7.49 2.81 13.47
C GLN A 30 -7.27 4.03 14.37
N PRO A 31 -8.14 4.29 15.35
CA PRO A 31 -8.03 5.46 16.22
C PRO A 31 -6.93 5.30 17.28
N GLY A 32 -6.63 6.39 17.98
CA GLY A 32 -5.65 6.41 19.09
C GLY A 32 -4.20 6.47 18.61
N THR A 33 -3.25 6.38 19.54
CA THR A 33 -1.79 6.52 19.28
C THR A 33 -0.99 5.27 19.60
N THR A 34 -1.67 4.18 19.96
CA THR A 34 -1.09 2.90 20.36
C THR A 34 -1.82 1.76 19.65
N LYS A 35 -1.25 0.55 19.57
CA LYS A 35 -1.93 -0.62 19.02
C LYS A 35 -2.42 -0.38 17.59
N GLY A 36 -1.49 0.01 16.72
CA GLY A 36 -1.75 0.36 15.33
C GLY A 36 -2.45 1.70 15.11
N GLY A 37 -2.74 2.47 16.18
CA GLY A 37 -3.44 3.74 16.10
C GLY A 37 -2.73 4.82 15.26
N CYS A 38 -3.51 5.50 14.42
CA CYS A 38 -3.05 6.55 13.50
C CYS A 38 -3.37 7.99 13.95
N GLY A 39 -3.93 8.17 15.15
CA GLY A 39 -4.49 9.46 15.60
C GLY A 39 -3.47 10.61 15.63
N ALA A 40 -2.19 10.34 15.88
CA ALA A 40 -1.13 11.36 15.82
C ALA A 40 -0.73 11.75 14.38
N HIS A 41 -1.16 10.99 13.39
CA HIS A 41 -0.73 11.13 11.99
C HIS A 41 -1.86 11.52 11.04
N THR A 42 -3.10 11.70 11.50
CA THR A 42 -4.27 11.96 10.64
C THR A 42 -4.06 13.11 9.65
N ALA A 43 -3.51 14.25 10.10
CA ALA A 43 -3.24 15.39 9.22
C ALA A 43 -2.18 15.04 8.15
N LEU A 44 -1.12 14.35 8.55
CA LEU A 44 -0.04 13.92 7.67
C LEU A 44 -0.52 12.86 6.67
N LEU A 45 -1.40 11.96 7.08
CA LEU A 45 -2.02 10.96 6.22
C LEU A 45 -2.90 11.59 5.13
N ASN A 46 -3.68 12.62 5.47
CA ASN A 46 -4.43 13.40 4.47
C ASN A 46 -3.50 14.14 3.49
N GLN A 47 -2.37 14.64 3.98
CA GLN A 47 -1.32 15.17 3.12
C GLN A 47 -0.74 14.08 2.19
N TYR A 48 -0.47 12.88 2.71
CA TYR A 48 0.04 11.76 1.90
C TYR A 48 -0.94 11.34 0.81
N ALA A 49 -2.25 11.34 1.10
CA ALA A 49 -3.29 11.08 0.10
C ALA A 49 -3.27 12.15 -1.01
N THR A 50 -3.17 13.43 -0.61
CA THR A 50 -3.08 14.55 -1.55
C THR A 50 -1.83 14.46 -2.43
N GLU A 51 -0.68 14.17 -1.83
CA GLU A 51 0.59 14.02 -2.56
C GLU A 51 0.62 12.79 -3.48
N SER A 52 0.01 11.68 -3.05
CA SER A 52 -0.19 10.49 -3.89
C SER A 52 -1.02 10.81 -5.13
N LEU A 53 -2.16 11.48 -4.95
CA LEU A 53 -3.05 11.90 -6.02
C LEU A 53 -2.36 12.86 -7.01
N GLN A 54 -1.59 13.83 -6.50
CA GLN A 54 -0.80 14.74 -7.32
C GLN A 54 0.29 14.01 -8.13
N SER A 55 1.02 13.09 -7.51
CA SER A 55 2.09 12.31 -8.15
C SER A 55 1.54 11.50 -9.33
N VAL A 56 0.45 10.76 -9.10
CA VAL A 56 -0.22 9.97 -10.13
C VAL A 56 -0.77 10.85 -11.25
N THR A 57 -1.40 11.99 -10.92
CA THR A 57 -1.88 12.97 -11.91
C THR A 57 -0.76 13.46 -12.83
N VAL A 58 0.39 13.83 -12.24
CA VAL A 58 1.55 14.30 -13.00
C VAL A 58 2.11 13.19 -13.90
N ALA A 59 2.19 11.96 -13.39
CA ALA A 59 2.64 10.80 -14.17
C ALA A 59 1.72 10.53 -15.38
N ILE A 60 0.41 10.48 -15.18
CA ILE A 60 -0.58 10.29 -16.25
C ILE A 60 -0.46 11.40 -17.30
N ARG A 61 -0.39 12.67 -16.87
CA ARG A 61 -0.21 13.80 -17.78
C ARG A 61 1.08 13.67 -18.59
N ALA A 62 2.19 13.32 -17.95
CA ALA A 62 3.46 13.13 -18.64
C ALA A 62 3.39 12.01 -19.69
N LEU A 63 2.75 10.89 -19.37
CA LEU A 63 2.55 9.78 -20.31
C LEU A 63 1.69 10.18 -21.51
N ASN A 64 0.56 10.84 -21.26
CA ASN A 64 -0.40 11.22 -22.30
C ASN A 64 0.13 12.34 -23.20
N THR A 65 0.76 13.37 -22.62
CA THR A 65 1.23 14.55 -23.37
C THR A 65 2.58 14.32 -24.03
N HIS A 66 3.46 13.50 -23.43
CA HIS A 66 4.86 13.39 -23.88
C HIS A 66 5.30 11.97 -24.23
N GLY A 67 4.62 10.91 -23.79
CA GLY A 67 5.09 9.53 -23.91
C GLY A 67 5.42 9.09 -25.34
N GLY A 68 4.64 9.53 -26.33
CA GLY A 68 4.89 9.26 -27.76
C GLY A 68 5.68 10.35 -28.50
N ALA A 69 5.95 11.49 -27.87
CA ALA A 69 6.50 12.65 -28.55
C ALA A 69 8.02 12.54 -28.75
N ASN A 70 8.54 12.91 -29.93
CA ASN A 70 9.98 13.03 -30.15
C ASN A 70 10.54 14.38 -29.65
N THR A 71 10.21 14.74 -28.41
CA THR A 71 10.67 15.98 -27.74
C THR A 71 11.64 15.65 -26.61
N ALA A 72 12.30 16.66 -26.04
CA ALA A 72 13.15 16.47 -24.87
C ALA A 72 12.39 15.84 -23.69
N ASN A 73 11.14 16.27 -23.45
CA ASN A 73 10.29 15.69 -22.41
C ASN A 73 9.86 14.26 -22.75
N GLY A 74 9.51 13.97 -24.01
CA GLY A 74 9.17 12.60 -24.41
C GLY A 74 10.34 11.62 -24.26
N LYS A 75 11.58 12.05 -24.54
CA LYS A 75 12.79 11.26 -24.26
C LYS A 75 12.95 10.96 -22.77
N LYS A 76 12.67 11.92 -21.88
CA LYS A 76 12.70 11.70 -20.43
C LYS A 76 11.66 10.67 -19.98
N VAL A 77 10.41 10.80 -20.46
CA VAL A 77 9.32 9.86 -20.14
C VAL A 77 9.66 8.44 -20.62
N ARG A 78 10.15 8.28 -21.85
CA ARG A 78 10.55 6.95 -22.36
C ARG A 78 11.73 6.33 -21.60
N ARG A 79 12.68 7.15 -21.13
CA ARG A 79 13.76 6.67 -20.25
C ARG A 79 13.21 6.19 -18.91
N ALA A 80 12.30 6.94 -18.29
CA ALA A 80 11.66 6.51 -17.05
C ALA A 80 10.90 5.19 -17.23
N LEU A 81 10.08 5.09 -18.29
CA LEU A 81 9.36 3.85 -18.64
C LEU A 81 10.31 2.66 -18.83
N ASN A 82 11.45 2.88 -19.48
CA ASN A 82 12.46 1.86 -19.67
C ASN A 82 13.18 1.49 -18.37
N THR A 83 13.50 2.46 -17.51
CA THR A 83 14.16 2.21 -16.23
C THR A 83 13.30 1.34 -15.32
N PHE A 84 12.03 1.75 -15.12
CA PHE A 84 11.14 1.13 -14.13
C PHE A 84 10.40 -0.10 -14.68
N PHE A 85 9.95 -0.05 -15.93
CA PHE A 85 9.07 -1.08 -16.49
C PHE A 85 9.71 -1.88 -17.62
N LYS A 86 10.99 -1.61 -17.95
CA LYS A 86 11.73 -2.22 -19.08
C LYS A 86 11.03 -2.06 -20.45
N ILE A 87 10.06 -1.14 -20.54
CA ILE A 87 9.38 -0.75 -21.76
C ILE A 87 10.39 -0.09 -22.70
N SER A 88 10.47 -0.53 -23.96
CA SER A 88 11.49 -0.05 -24.90
C SER A 88 11.42 1.46 -25.14
N GLN A 89 12.58 2.09 -25.33
CA GLN A 89 12.67 3.53 -25.64
C GLN A 89 12.32 3.85 -27.11
N SER A 90 12.28 2.83 -27.98
CA SER A 90 12.00 2.93 -29.41
C SER A 90 10.54 2.70 -29.77
N ILE A 91 9.65 2.56 -28.78
CA ILE A 91 8.25 2.20 -29.00
C ILE A 91 7.56 3.20 -29.95
N PRO A 92 7.08 2.73 -31.12
CA PRO A 92 6.25 3.52 -32.01
C PRO A 92 4.93 3.93 -31.33
N ASN A 93 4.29 5.00 -31.80
CA ASN A 93 2.95 5.37 -31.35
C ASN A 93 2.00 4.16 -31.42
N GLY A 94 1.40 3.76 -30.29
CA GLY A 94 0.33 2.77 -30.25
C GLY A 94 0.61 1.41 -29.58
N GLN A 95 1.72 1.21 -28.85
CA GLN A 95 1.88 -0.04 -28.09
C GLN A 95 1.12 -0.05 -26.76
N ASN A 96 0.49 -1.19 -26.49
CA ASN A 96 -0.40 -1.47 -25.36
C ASN A 96 0.24 -1.17 -24.00
N ASP A 97 1.52 -1.49 -23.80
CA ASP A 97 2.12 -1.47 -22.46
C ASP A 97 2.18 -0.07 -21.83
N ARG A 98 2.49 0.98 -22.60
CA ARG A 98 2.43 2.36 -22.09
C ARG A 98 1.00 2.73 -21.69
N ASN A 99 0.03 2.35 -22.51
CA ASN A 99 -1.37 2.63 -22.24
C ASN A 99 -1.82 1.83 -21.01
N THR A 100 -1.38 0.58 -20.84
CA THR A 100 -1.60 -0.22 -19.62
C THR A 100 -1.06 0.49 -18.37
N ILE A 101 0.17 1.04 -18.41
CA ILE A 101 0.71 1.80 -17.28
C ILE A 101 -0.15 3.05 -17.01
N ALA A 102 -0.53 3.80 -18.04
CA ALA A 102 -1.40 4.98 -17.87
C ALA A 102 -2.78 4.59 -17.31
N THR A 103 -3.34 3.47 -17.76
CA THR A 103 -4.60 2.91 -17.26
C THR A 103 -4.47 2.49 -15.80
N ASN A 104 -3.42 1.75 -15.41
CA ASN A 104 -3.20 1.36 -14.02
C ASN A 104 -3.03 2.57 -13.11
N LEU A 105 -2.28 3.58 -13.55
CA LEU A 105 -2.17 4.85 -12.84
C LEU A 105 -3.54 5.54 -12.72
N GLN A 106 -4.36 5.50 -13.77
CA GLN A 106 -5.71 6.05 -13.74
C GLN A 106 -6.60 5.32 -12.70
N TYR A 107 -6.51 4.00 -12.59
CA TYR A 107 -7.22 3.25 -11.53
C TYR A 107 -6.81 3.73 -10.13
N VAL A 108 -5.51 3.94 -9.88
CA VAL A 108 -5.03 4.49 -8.60
C VAL A 108 -5.55 5.90 -8.38
N LEU A 109 -5.54 6.74 -9.42
CA LEU A 109 -6.09 8.10 -9.37
C LEU A 109 -7.58 8.09 -8.99
N ASP A 110 -8.36 7.25 -9.65
CA ASP A 110 -9.81 7.13 -9.46
C ASP A 110 -10.12 6.67 -8.04
N TRP A 111 -9.37 5.71 -7.51
CA TRP A 111 -9.52 5.26 -6.14
C TRP A 111 -9.18 6.37 -5.12
N PHE A 112 -8.07 7.11 -5.27
CA PHE A 112 -7.79 8.25 -4.39
C PHE A 112 -8.83 9.39 -4.54
N THR A 113 -9.54 9.46 -5.68
CA THR A 113 -10.51 10.52 -5.98
C THR A 113 -11.92 10.19 -5.50
N ALA A 114 -12.34 8.92 -5.51
CA ALA A 114 -13.72 8.53 -5.24
C ALA A 114 -13.87 7.22 -4.46
N GLY A 115 -12.79 6.47 -4.25
CA GLY A 115 -12.84 5.08 -3.80
C GLY A 115 -13.43 4.15 -4.85
N PHE A 116 -13.50 2.85 -4.54
CA PHE A 116 -14.18 1.86 -5.36
C PHE A 116 -15.24 1.10 -4.58
N PRO A 117 -16.41 0.79 -5.18
CA PRO A 117 -17.43 -0.01 -4.50
C PRO A 117 -16.95 -1.39 -4.07
N ASN A 118 -16.03 -2.00 -4.82
CA ASN A 118 -15.43 -3.31 -4.51
C ASN A 118 -14.20 -3.23 -3.59
N ILE A 119 -13.82 -2.03 -3.13
CA ILE A 119 -12.83 -1.79 -2.08
C ILE A 119 -13.46 -0.82 -1.07
N PRO A 120 -14.52 -1.26 -0.35
CA PRO A 120 -15.29 -0.34 0.47
C PRO A 120 -14.47 0.06 1.71
N PRO A 121 -14.58 1.32 2.18
CA PRO A 121 -13.85 1.80 3.36
C PRO A 121 -14.13 1.00 4.63
N ALA A 122 -15.35 0.48 4.77
CA ALA A 122 -15.77 -0.35 5.91
C ALA A 122 -15.04 -1.71 5.98
N GLU A 123 -14.43 -2.15 4.87
CA GLU A 123 -13.67 -3.41 4.76
C GLU A 123 -12.20 -3.14 4.38
N THR A 124 -11.75 -1.90 4.52
CA THR A 124 -10.37 -1.49 4.21
C THR A 124 -9.81 -0.71 5.39
N PHE A 125 -8.93 -1.35 6.17
CA PHE A 125 -8.43 -0.80 7.42
C PHE A 125 -7.03 -0.21 7.26
N LEU A 126 -6.77 0.92 7.91
CA LEU A 126 -5.45 1.54 7.95
C LEU A 126 -4.89 1.59 9.37
N PHE A 127 -3.68 1.07 9.54
CA PHE A 127 -2.91 1.06 10.78
C PHE A 127 -1.58 1.80 10.61
N CYS A 128 -1.07 2.39 11.68
CA CYS A 128 0.19 3.15 11.69
C CYS A 128 1.32 2.43 12.47
N ASN A 129 1.10 1.15 12.79
CA ASN A 129 2.06 0.23 13.38
C ASN A 129 1.49 -1.21 13.30
N SER A 130 2.32 -2.24 13.55
CA SER A 130 1.89 -3.65 13.59
C SER A 130 1.52 -4.17 14.98
N ASP A 131 1.70 -3.37 16.03
CA ASP A 131 1.49 -3.78 17.44
C ASP A 131 0.02 -3.98 17.84
N PHE A 132 -0.92 -3.83 16.90
CA PHE A 132 -2.32 -4.24 17.06
C PHE A 132 -2.51 -5.76 16.99
N LEU A 133 -1.56 -6.48 16.39
CA LEU A 133 -1.61 -7.93 16.25
C LEU A 133 -1.18 -8.62 17.54
N VAL A 134 -2.02 -9.52 18.03
CA VAL A 134 -1.78 -10.33 19.23
C VAL A 134 -1.60 -11.79 18.82
N GLN A 135 -0.43 -12.36 19.09
CA GLN A 135 -0.18 -13.78 18.82
C GLN A 135 -1.12 -14.65 19.67
N ARG A 136 -1.70 -15.67 19.05
CA ARG A 136 -2.53 -16.70 19.69
C ARG A 136 -1.81 -18.05 19.72
N ALA A 137 -2.22 -18.91 20.63
CA ALA A 137 -1.82 -20.32 20.57
C ALA A 137 -2.71 -21.05 19.55
N VAL A 138 -2.17 -22.03 18.84
CA VAL A 138 -2.97 -22.83 17.89
C VAL A 138 -4.09 -23.63 18.57
N THR A 139 -3.99 -23.84 19.88
CA THR A 139 -4.99 -24.48 20.73
C THR A 139 -6.08 -23.54 21.23
N ASP A 140 -5.92 -22.22 21.07
CA ASP A 140 -6.95 -21.25 21.45
C ASP A 140 -8.20 -21.45 20.59
N GLN A 141 -9.36 -21.06 21.13
CA GLN A 141 -10.61 -21.08 20.37
C GLN A 141 -10.50 -20.12 19.18
N ALA A 142 -10.83 -20.62 17.98
CA ALA A 142 -10.92 -19.80 16.78
C ALA A 142 -12.03 -18.75 16.94
N GLN A 143 -11.80 -17.55 16.40
CA GLN A 143 -12.77 -16.46 16.42
C GLN A 143 -13.27 -16.17 15.00
N ASP A 144 -14.54 -15.77 14.89
CA ASP A 144 -15.16 -15.34 13.65
C ASP A 144 -14.92 -13.84 13.37
N TYR A 145 -15.45 -13.34 12.26
CA TYR A 145 -15.34 -11.93 11.85
C TYR A 145 -16.01 -10.93 12.82
N GLN A 146 -16.83 -11.38 13.76
CA GLN A 146 -17.41 -10.55 14.82
C GLN A 146 -16.59 -10.62 16.12
N GLY A 147 -15.53 -11.44 16.14
CA GLY A 147 -14.72 -11.71 17.32
C GLY A 147 -15.33 -12.75 18.25
N ASN A 148 -16.44 -13.38 17.87
CA ASN A 148 -17.09 -14.42 18.65
C ASN A 148 -16.35 -15.74 18.49
N GLY A 149 -16.33 -16.54 19.56
CA GLY A 149 -15.76 -17.88 19.51
C GLY A 149 -16.54 -18.79 18.57
N ILE A 150 -15.84 -19.43 17.64
CA ILE A 150 -16.42 -20.41 16.73
C ILE A 150 -16.69 -21.71 17.51
N THR A 151 -17.91 -22.23 17.34
CA THR A 151 -18.33 -23.51 17.91
C THR A 151 -18.90 -24.42 16.83
N GLN A 152 -18.74 -25.73 17.02
CA GLN A 152 -19.30 -26.77 16.16
C GLN A 152 -19.93 -27.84 17.05
N LYS A 153 -21.22 -28.14 16.85
CA LYS A 153 -22.00 -29.05 17.71
C LYS A 153 -21.87 -28.73 19.22
N GLY A 154 -21.82 -27.44 19.56
CA GLY A 154 -21.68 -26.97 20.95
C GLY A 154 -20.29 -27.09 21.55
N GLN A 155 -19.27 -27.50 20.78
CA GLN A 155 -17.87 -27.57 21.22
C GLN A 155 -17.05 -26.43 20.59
N ASN A 156 -16.09 -25.90 21.35
CA ASN A 156 -15.17 -24.88 20.86
C ASN A 156 -14.28 -25.46 19.76
N VAL A 157 -14.17 -24.75 18.63
CA VAL A 157 -13.26 -25.14 17.55
C VAL A 157 -11.92 -24.44 17.76
N PRO A 158 -10.80 -25.17 17.90
CA PRO A 158 -9.49 -24.55 18.04
C PRO A 158 -8.98 -23.98 16.70
N ILE A 159 -8.09 -22.98 16.77
CA ILE A 159 -7.47 -22.35 15.58
C ILE A 159 -6.79 -23.40 14.69
N SER A 160 -6.11 -24.39 15.29
CA SER A 160 -5.46 -25.50 14.57
C SER A 160 -6.40 -26.28 13.67
N THR A 161 -7.68 -26.36 14.02
CA THR A 161 -8.71 -27.07 13.25
C THR A 161 -9.37 -26.13 12.24
N ALA A 162 -9.76 -24.93 12.67
CA ALA A 162 -10.45 -23.97 11.80
C ALA A 162 -9.57 -23.47 10.65
N TYR A 163 -8.27 -23.31 10.89
CA TYR A 163 -7.32 -22.70 9.95
C TYR A 163 -6.14 -23.63 9.61
N ALA A 164 -6.37 -24.94 9.61
CA ALA A 164 -5.33 -25.95 9.40
C ALA A 164 -4.48 -25.70 8.13
N THR A 165 -5.11 -25.26 7.04
CA THR A 165 -4.44 -24.98 5.76
C THR A 165 -3.57 -23.72 5.78
N SER A 166 -3.82 -22.80 6.71
CA SER A 166 -3.06 -21.55 6.86
C SER A 166 -1.85 -21.71 7.81
N LEU A 167 -1.86 -22.76 8.65
CA LEU A 167 -0.80 -23.10 9.60
C LEU A 167 0.29 -23.97 8.94
N THR A 168 0.85 -23.51 7.83
CA THR A 168 1.93 -24.19 7.11
C THR A 168 3.30 -23.61 7.46
N GLY A 169 4.34 -24.45 7.35
CA GLY A 169 5.73 -24.02 7.61
C GLY A 169 5.95 -23.53 9.04
N ARG A 170 6.32 -22.25 9.18
CA ARG A 170 6.59 -21.59 10.49
C ARG A 170 5.52 -20.57 10.87
N ASN A 171 4.39 -20.57 10.19
CA ASN A 171 3.33 -19.60 10.43
C ASN A 171 2.65 -19.86 11.77
N VAL A 172 2.38 -18.79 12.51
CA VAL A 172 1.61 -18.81 13.75
C VAL A 172 0.43 -17.84 13.62
N PRO A 173 -0.67 -18.05 14.36
CA PRO A 173 -1.83 -17.19 14.27
C PRO A 173 -1.62 -15.88 15.02
N TRP A 174 -1.90 -14.77 14.35
CA TRP A 174 -1.93 -13.42 14.92
C TRP A 174 -3.33 -12.84 14.75
N TRP A 175 -3.96 -12.47 15.86
CA TRP A 175 -5.31 -11.93 15.89
C TRP A 175 -5.29 -10.40 15.96
N SER A 176 -6.01 -9.74 15.06
CA SER A 176 -6.12 -8.26 15.01
C SER A 176 -7.28 -7.69 15.83
N GLY A 177 -8.27 -8.50 16.20
CA GLY A 177 -9.49 -8.02 16.87
C GLY A 177 -9.35 -7.67 18.36
N THR A 178 -8.18 -7.85 18.99
CA THR A 178 -8.01 -7.53 20.43
C THR A 178 -8.14 -6.03 20.69
N HIS A 179 -7.70 -5.21 19.74
CA HIS A 179 -7.58 -3.76 19.88
C HIS A 179 -8.28 -2.98 18.77
N THR A 180 -8.86 -3.68 17.80
CA THR A 180 -9.37 -3.12 16.55
C THR A 180 -10.71 -3.77 16.21
N THR A 181 -11.48 -3.14 15.34
CA THR A 181 -12.70 -3.75 14.77
C THR A 181 -12.40 -4.64 13.56
N ALA A 182 -11.16 -4.67 13.08
CA ALA A 182 -10.70 -5.51 11.98
C ALA A 182 -10.46 -6.94 12.49
N ASN A 183 -11.52 -7.69 12.75
CA ASN A 183 -11.43 -9.04 13.32
C ASN A 183 -10.97 -10.07 12.29
N GLY A 184 -9.70 -10.47 12.34
CA GLY A 184 -9.14 -11.47 11.43
C GLY A 184 -7.84 -12.09 11.95
N TYR A 185 -7.45 -13.20 11.30
CA TYR A 185 -6.19 -13.88 11.58
C TYR A 185 -5.17 -13.64 10.47
N TYR A 186 -3.97 -13.26 10.86
CA TYR A 186 -2.78 -13.31 10.02
C TYR A 186 -2.01 -14.58 10.35
N PHE A 187 -1.58 -15.31 9.33
CA PHE A 187 -0.77 -16.51 9.47
C PHE A 187 0.62 -16.25 8.89
N VAL A 188 1.52 -15.77 9.74
CA VAL A 188 2.88 -15.38 9.37
C VAL A 188 3.87 -15.90 10.40
N PRO A 189 5.18 -15.96 10.10
CA PRO A 189 6.18 -16.35 11.08
C PRO A 189 6.11 -15.50 12.36
N ALA A 190 6.45 -16.11 13.50
CA ALA A 190 6.36 -15.47 14.82
C ALA A 190 7.21 -14.19 14.96
N ASN A 191 8.27 -14.03 14.16
CA ASN A 191 9.09 -12.81 14.14
C ASN A 191 8.54 -11.71 13.22
N THR A 192 7.45 -11.97 12.47
CA THR A 192 6.94 -11.04 11.47
C THR A 192 5.61 -10.39 11.87
N GLY A 193 4.73 -11.01 12.65
CA GLY A 193 3.38 -10.49 12.93
C GLY A 193 3.34 -9.15 13.67
N GLY A 194 3.10 -9.14 14.98
CA GLY A 194 3.02 -7.89 15.76
C GLY A 194 4.32 -7.07 15.76
N ASN A 195 5.43 -7.70 15.39
CA ASN A 195 6.76 -7.10 15.31
C ASN A 195 7.15 -6.66 13.89
N TYR A 196 6.24 -6.69 12.91
CA TYR A 196 6.56 -6.36 11.52
C TYR A 196 7.33 -5.05 11.41
N CYS A 197 6.78 -3.98 11.99
CA CYS A 197 7.34 -2.63 11.91
C CYS A 197 8.58 -2.39 12.77
N ASN A 198 9.00 -3.38 13.57
CA ASN A 198 10.23 -3.28 14.38
C ASN A 198 11.49 -3.63 13.57
N THR A 199 11.33 -4.12 12.33
CA THR A 199 12.45 -4.45 11.46
C THR A 199 12.82 -3.24 10.59
N PRO A 200 14.09 -2.78 10.61
CA PRO A 200 14.54 -1.69 9.75
C PRO A 200 14.28 -1.96 8.26
N GLY A 201 13.93 -0.90 7.52
CA GLY A 201 13.63 -0.99 6.08
C GLY A 201 12.21 -1.45 5.75
N ARG A 202 11.37 -1.74 6.75
CA ARG A 202 9.93 -1.98 6.55
C ARG A 202 9.15 -0.71 6.80
N ASP A 203 8.59 -0.16 5.73
CA ASP A 203 7.81 1.06 5.80
C ASP A 203 6.32 0.80 5.63
N GLY A 204 5.92 -0.21 4.85
CA GLY A 204 4.51 -0.52 4.64
C GLY A 204 4.24 -2.02 4.49
N LEU A 205 2.96 -2.36 4.57
CA LEU A 205 2.43 -3.69 4.27
C LEU A 205 0.96 -3.57 3.90
N THR A 206 0.56 -4.24 2.81
CA THR A 206 -0.84 -4.50 2.48
C THR A 206 -1.11 -5.99 2.58
N ALA A 207 -2.21 -6.35 3.22
CA ALA A 207 -2.62 -7.74 3.37
C ALA A 207 -4.13 -7.90 3.19
N THR A 208 -4.53 -8.94 2.48
CA THR A 208 -5.91 -9.40 2.37
C THR A 208 -6.15 -10.51 3.38
N LEU A 209 -7.20 -10.39 4.18
CA LEU A 209 -7.56 -11.39 5.17
C LEU A 209 -8.86 -12.09 4.77
N ASN A 210 -8.81 -13.42 4.74
CA ASN A 210 -10.01 -14.26 4.65
C ASN A 210 -10.69 -14.29 6.01
N ILE A 211 -11.94 -13.86 6.07
CA ILE A 211 -12.74 -13.95 7.29
C ILE A 211 -13.69 -15.14 7.26
N TYR A 212 -13.84 -15.79 8.39
CA TYR A 212 -14.64 -17.01 8.53
C TYR A 212 -15.83 -16.78 9.46
N ILE A 213 -16.89 -17.55 9.21
CA ILE A 213 -18.06 -17.67 10.08
C ILE A 213 -18.20 -19.10 10.60
N ALA A 214 -18.81 -19.23 11.76
CA ALA A 214 -19.18 -20.53 12.29
C ALA A 214 -20.19 -21.24 11.37
N ASN A 215 -19.95 -22.52 11.11
CA ASN A 215 -20.90 -23.40 10.44
C ASN A 215 -21.37 -24.46 11.45
N PRO A 216 -22.62 -24.38 11.96
CA PRO A 216 -23.10 -25.32 12.98
C PRO A 216 -23.01 -26.79 12.55
N ASN A 217 -23.06 -27.05 11.25
CA ASN A 217 -23.18 -28.38 10.67
C ASN A 217 -21.88 -28.85 9.97
N GLY A 218 -20.80 -28.08 10.00
CA GLY A 218 -19.61 -28.34 9.20
C GLY A 218 -18.38 -27.53 9.62
N PRO A 219 -17.29 -27.59 8.85
CA PRO A 219 -16.13 -26.73 9.10
C PRO A 219 -16.49 -25.25 8.88
N PRO A 220 -15.80 -24.31 9.54
CA PRO A 220 -15.98 -22.88 9.31
C PRO A 220 -15.89 -22.55 7.82
N THR A 221 -16.74 -21.64 7.36
CA THR A 221 -16.78 -21.24 5.95
C THR A 221 -16.28 -19.81 5.81
N GLN A 222 -15.53 -19.54 4.74
CA GLN A 222 -15.16 -18.17 4.39
C GLN A 222 -16.44 -17.37 4.11
N HIS A 223 -16.53 -16.18 4.71
CA HIS A 223 -17.67 -15.28 4.58
C HIS A 223 -17.38 -14.16 3.58
N ALA A 224 -16.22 -13.52 3.74
CA ALA A 224 -15.79 -12.36 2.97
C ALA A 224 -14.27 -12.20 3.07
N GLU A 225 -13.76 -11.14 2.47
CA GLU A 225 -12.37 -10.70 2.57
C GLU A 225 -12.38 -9.23 3.02
N PHE A 226 -11.41 -8.84 3.83
CA PHE A 226 -11.13 -7.42 4.04
C PHE A 226 -9.64 -7.15 3.83
N SER A 227 -9.32 -5.91 3.48
CA SER A 227 -7.95 -5.48 3.25
C SER A 227 -7.44 -4.67 4.42
N THR A 228 -6.16 -4.80 4.70
CA THR A 228 -5.47 -4.01 5.72
C THR A 228 -4.23 -3.40 5.11
N VAL A 229 -4.00 -2.13 5.41
CA VAL A 229 -2.79 -1.38 5.11
C VAL A 229 -2.14 -1.01 6.43
N VAL A 230 -0.86 -1.30 6.56
CA VAL A 230 -0.03 -0.91 7.70
C VAL A 230 1.05 0.02 7.19
N LEU A 231 1.11 1.23 7.74
CA LEU A 231 2.24 2.15 7.54
C LEU A 231 3.08 2.13 8.82
N CYS A 232 4.32 1.68 8.73
CA CYS A 232 5.21 1.60 9.87
C CYS A 232 5.71 2.98 10.31
N PRO A 233 6.19 3.14 11.57
CA PRO A 233 6.71 4.41 12.06
C PRO A 233 7.80 5.05 11.18
N GLY A 234 8.57 4.22 10.46
CA GLY A 234 9.56 4.67 9.46
C GLY A 234 8.95 5.54 8.36
N SER A 235 7.74 5.24 7.89
CA SER A 235 7.02 6.05 6.90
C SER A 235 6.72 7.47 7.37
N PHE A 236 6.75 7.75 8.66
CA PHE A 236 6.49 9.10 9.18
C PHE A 236 7.77 9.80 9.66
N THR A 237 8.69 9.03 10.24
CA THR A 237 9.81 9.57 11.02
C THR A 237 11.18 9.37 10.38
N ASN A 238 11.29 8.64 9.26
CA ASN A 238 12.57 8.39 8.60
C ASN A 238 13.20 9.70 8.11
N ALA A 239 14.26 10.15 8.79
CA ALA A 239 14.97 11.39 8.51
C ALA A 239 15.74 11.38 7.18
N ASN A 240 15.99 10.20 6.61
CA ASN A 240 16.67 10.06 5.32
C ASN A 240 15.72 10.20 4.13
N ARG A 241 14.40 10.34 4.37
CA ARG A 241 13.41 10.55 3.32
C ARG A 241 12.81 11.95 3.40
N PRO A 242 12.63 12.62 2.25
CA PRO A 242 12.00 13.93 2.20
C PRO A 242 10.54 13.86 2.66
N ASP A 243 10.04 14.95 3.22
CA ASP A 243 8.65 15.03 3.66
C ASP A 243 7.65 15.21 2.50
N THR A 244 8.11 15.74 1.36
CA THR A 244 7.25 16.11 0.22
C THR A 244 7.90 15.84 -1.13
N TRP A 245 7.09 15.68 -2.19
CA TRP A 245 7.60 15.56 -3.57
C TRP A 245 8.52 16.70 -4.03
N PRO A 246 8.25 17.99 -3.77
CA PRO A 246 9.19 19.07 -4.09
C PRO A 246 10.53 18.92 -3.36
N ALA A 247 10.51 18.55 -2.08
CA ALA A 247 11.73 18.34 -1.32
C ALA A 247 12.56 17.18 -1.90
N GLY A 248 11.91 16.08 -2.28
CA GLY A 248 12.58 14.95 -2.94
C GLY A 248 13.10 15.28 -4.32
N SER A 249 12.35 16.02 -5.12
CA SER A 249 12.78 16.47 -6.45
C SER A 249 14.07 17.29 -6.40
N ASN A 250 14.24 18.11 -5.36
CA ASN A 250 15.46 18.91 -5.15
C ASN A 250 16.70 18.06 -4.80
N GLN A 251 16.50 16.81 -4.40
CA GLN A 251 17.61 15.88 -4.11
C GLN A 251 18.05 15.09 -5.35
N ILE A 252 17.27 15.11 -6.44
CA ILE A 252 17.60 14.39 -7.67
C ILE A 252 18.81 15.04 -8.35
N ARG A 253 19.96 14.35 -8.29
CA ARG A 253 21.21 14.74 -8.95
C ARG A 253 22.03 13.52 -9.32
N ALA A 254 22.99 13.70 -10.22
CA ALA A 254 23.88 12.62 -10.63
C ALA A 254 24.62 12.02 -9.42
N GLY A 255 24.70 10.70 -9.35
CA GLY A 255 25.36 9.96 -8.26
C GLY A 255 24.51 9.72 -7.01
N HIS A 256 23.23 10.11 -6.99
CA HIS A 256 22.31 9.83 -5.89
C HIS A 256 21.31 8.72 -6.24
N SER A 257 21.00 7.84 -5.27
CA SER A 257 19.92 6.85 -5.41
C SER A 257 18.56 7.55 -5.47
N LEU A 258 17.68 7.08 -6.35
CA LEU A 258 16.30 7.56 -6.42
C LEU A 258 15.53 7.24 -5.14
N GLU A 259 15.88 6.16 -4.42
CA GLU A 259 15.26 5.78 -3.14
C GLU A 259 15.36 6.90 -2.10
N THR A 260 16.49 7.62 -2.08
CA THR A 260 16.70 8.75 -1.16
C THR A 260 15.85 9.97 -1.53
N ALA A 261 15.43 10.09 -2.79
CA ALA A 261 14.59 11.17 -3.28
C ALA A 261 13.08 10.86 -3.14
N LEU A 262 12.70 9.64 -2.78
CA LEU A 262 11.30 9.26 -2.59
C LEU A 262 10.77 9.85 -1.28
N PRO A 263 9.72 10.69 -1.32
CA PRO A 263 9.14 11.22 -0.10
C PRO A 263 8.44 10.14 0.71
N LYS A 264 8.29 10.42 1.99
CA LYS A 264 7.60 9.55 2.95
C LYS A 264 6.19 9.12 2.51
N CYS A 265 5.46 10.00 1.83
CA CYS A 265 4.13 9.70 1.28
C CYS A 265 4.11 8.57 0.25
N THR A 266 5.26 8.24 -0.35
CA THR A 266 5.39 7.16 -1.35
C THR A 266 4.97 5.81 -0.77
N THR A 267 5.13 5.57 0.54
CA THR A 267 4.67 4.32 1.14
C THR A 267 3.16 4.16 0.99
N LEU A 268 2.35 5.19 1.31
CA LEU A 268 0.90 5.10 1.13
C LEU A 268 0.52 4.87 -0.34
N LEU A 269 1.19 5.55 -1.27
CA LEU A 269 0.96 5.34 -2.69
C LEU A 269 1.26 3.89 -3.09
N HIS A 270 2.39 3.35 -2.66
CA HIS A 270 2.81 1.98 -2.94
C HIS A 270 1.80 0.97 -2.37
N GLU A 271 1.40 1.12 -1.11
CA GLU A 271 0.38 0.24 -0.51
C GLU A 271 -0.98 0.34 -1.23
N ALA A 272 -1.35 1.52 -1.74
CA ALA A 272 -2.55 1.66 -2.56
C ALA A 272 -2.47 0.85 -3.88
N PHE A 273 -1.28 0.70 -4.48
CA PHE A 273 -1.13 -0.21 -5.62
C PHE A 273 -1.40 -1.66 -5.22
N HIS A 274 -0.85 -2.13 -4.10
CA HIS A 274 -1.13 -3.48 -3.61
C HIS A 274 -2.60 -3.69 -3.25
N LEU A 275 -3.25 -2.66 -2.70
CA LEU A 275 -4.67 -2.72 -2.38
C LEU A 275 -5.54 -2.88 -3.65
N ILE A 276 -5.22 -2.13 -4.71
CA ILE A 276 -6.03 -2.09 -5.93
C ILE A 276 -5.76 -3.30 -6.83
N PHE A 277 -4.52 -3.75 -6.92
CA PHE A 277 -4.10 -4.80 -7.86
C PHE A 277 -3.75 -6.14 -7.20
N GLY A 278 -3.81 -6.22 -5.86
CA GLY A 278 -3.47 -7.40 -5.07
C GLY A 278 -2.00 -7.48 -4.62
N SER A 279 -1.75 -8.36 -3.65
CA SER A 279 -0.44 -8.74 -3.08
C SER A 279 0.02 -10.12 -3.57
N GLY A 280 -0.06 -10.36 -4.90
CA GLY A 280 0.23 -11.67 -5.50
C GLY A 280 -0.10 -11.76 -7.00
N PRO A 281 0.22 -12.88 -7.68
CA PRO A 281 0.43 -12.86 -9.13
C PRO A 281 -0.85 -12.63 -9.93
N ALA A 282 -0.70 -11.64 -10.82
CA ALA A 282 -1.52 -11.16 -11.93
C ALA A 282 -2.94 -10.64 -11.60
N PRO A 283 -3.24 -9.35 -11.89
CA PRO A 283 -2.41 -8.35 -12.59
C PRO A 283 -1.67 -7.37 -11.64
N GLY A 284 -1.13 -7.83 -10.51
CA GLY A 284 -0.31 -7.03 -9.59
C GLY A 284 0.92 -6.41 -10.27
N MET A 285 1.05 -5.07 -10.24
CA MET A 285 2.06 -4.29 -10.96
C MET A 285 3.47 -4.34 -10.35
N LEU A 286 3.64 -4.87 -9.13
CA LEU A 286 4.87 -4.66 -8.35
C LEU A 286 5.60 -5.90 -7.82
N GLU A 287 5.05 -7.12 -7.81
CA GLU A 287 5.78 -8.26 -7.25
C GLU A 287 6.60 -9.04 -8.29
N GLY A 288 7.90 -9.22 -8.02
CA GLY A 288 8.81 -10.07 -8.81
C GLY A 288 10.29 -9.66 -8.74
N SER A 289 10.60 -8.44 -8.31
CA SER A 289 11.92 -8.10 -7.81
C SER A 289 11.95 -8.33 -6.31
N SER A 290 13.07 -8.81 -5.76
CA SER A 290 13.36 -8.62 -4.34
C SER A 290 13.15 -7.14 -4.01
N GLU A 291 12.04 -6.82 -3.34
CA GLU A 291 11.68 -5.45 -3.00
C GLU A 291 12.57 -5.00 -1.85
N PHE A 292 13.77 -4.56 -2.22
CA PHE A 292 14.65 -3.80 -1.37
C PHE A 292 14.39 -2.33 -1.65
N TYR A 293 14.06 -1.59 -0.60
CA TYR A 293 14.04 -0.14 -0.54
C TYR A 293 15.40 0.42 -0.13
#